data_AF-A0A925UVC8-F1
#
_entry.id   AF-A0A925UVC8-F1
#
_cell.length_a   1.000
_cell.length_b   1.000
_cell.length_c   1.000
_cell.angle_alpha   90.00
_cell.angle_beta   90.00
_cell.angle_gamma   90.00
#
_symmetry.space_group_name_H-M   'P 1'
#
loop_
_entity.id
_entity.type
_entity.pdbx_description
1 polymer ?
#
loop_
_entity_poly.entity_id
_entity_poly.type
_entity_poly.pdbx_seq_one_letter_code
_entity_poly.pdbx_strand_id
1 'polypeptide(L)'
;MNERTRRIAAWYLILQGVLTSAWWIAMFLYPDWRRPFFAAPETEIGWVTFFLPDAVFFIGASMVAGIGLLKRWSMAWPILLVHVGAVGFATLLAIGQSLATERGWLGAELMLGHFIVVAVIARNLRPQ
;
A
#
# COMPACT_ATOMS: atom_id res chain seq x y z
N MET A 1 -8.46 19.27 13.90
CA MET A 1 -8.03 18.68 12.61
C MET A 1 -8.71 19.40 11.46
N ASN A 2 -7.98 19.75 10.39
CA ASN A 2 -8.57 20.41 9.22
C ASN A 2 -9.43 19.41 8.42
N GLU A 3 -10.71 19.73 8.22
CA GLU A 3 -11.68 18.90 7.47
C GLU A 3 -11.20 18.59 6.05
N ARG A 4 -10.51 19.55 5.41
CA ARG A 4 -9.95 19.39 4.06
C ARG A 4 -8.89 18.29 4.04
N THR A 5 -7.93 18.32 4.97
CA THR A 5 -6.85 17.34 5.07
C THR A 5 -7.40 15.93 5.25
N ARG A 6 -8.39 15.78 6.14
CA ARG A 6 -9.03 14.49 6.39
C ARG A 6 -9.71 13.94 5.14
N ARG A 7 -10.47 14.76 4.41
CA ARG A 7 -11.16 14.34 3.18
C ARG A 7 -10.18 13.93 2.09
N ILE A 8 -9.10 14.70 1.90
CA ILE A 8 -8.05 14.37 0.92
C ILE A 8 -7.40 13.02 1.29
N ALA A 9 -7.01 12.84 2.55
CA ALA A 9 -6.43 11.59 3.02
C ALA A 9 -7.38 10.39 2.86
N ALA A 10 -8.66 10.57 3.16
CA ALA A 10 -9.66 9.53 3.01
C ALA A 10 -9.79 9.07 1.55
N TRP A 11 -9.92 10.02 0.61
CA TRP A 11 -10.02 9.70 -0.81
C TRP A 11 -8.73 9.12 -1.37
N TYR A 12 -7.58 9.58 -0.89
CA TYR A 12 -6.29 8.99 -1.24
C TYR A 12 -6.23 7.49 -0.87
N LEU A 13 -6.63 7.13 0.36
CA LEU A 13 -6.63 5.74 0.82
C LEU A 13 -7.64 4.87 0.07
N ILE A 14 -8.83 5.40 -0.23
CA ILE A 14 -9.85 4.68 -1.02
C ILE A 14 -9.36 4.46 -2.44
N LEU A 15 -8.82 5.51 -3.08
CA LEU A 15 -8.30 5.42 -4.44
C LEU A 15 -7.14 4.44 -4.53
N GLN A 16 -6.23 4.45 -3.55
CA GLN A 16 -5.17 3.46 -3.43
C GLN A 16 -5.73 2.04 -3.39
N GLY A 17 -6.69 1.73 -2.50
CA GLY A 17 -7.28 0.40 -2.43
C GLY A 17 -7.88 -0.06 -3.76
N VAL A 18 -8.55 0.85 -4.48
CA VAL A 18 -9.12 0.58 -5.82
C VAL A 18 -8.01 0.33 -6.85
N LEU A 19 -7.00 1.19 -6.92
CA LEU A 19 -5.90 1.07 -7.88
C LEU A 19 -5.06 -0.18 -7.63
N THR A 20 -4.80 -0.53 -6.36
CA THR A 20 -4.07 -1.75 -6.01
C THR A 20 -4.88 -3.00 -6.32
N SER A 21 -6.21 -2.97 -6.13
CA SER A 21 -7.09 -4.06 -6.57
C SER A 21 -7.03 -4.24 -8.09
N ALA A 22 -7.09 -3.13 -8.84
CA ALA A 22 -6.95 -3.16 -10.30
C ALA A 22 -5.56 -3.66 -10.74
N TRP A 23 -4.51 -3.28 -10.02
CA TRP A 23 -3.15 -3.76 -10.26
C TRP A 23 -3.07 -5.28 -10.04
N TRP A 24 -3.61 -5.82 -8.94
CA TRP A 24 -3.65 -7.26 -8.69
C TRP A 24 -4.38 -8.02 -9.79
N ILE A 25 -5.56 -7.52 -10.22
CA ILE A 25 -6.31 -8.10 -11.34
C ILE A 25 -5.46 -8.09 -12.62
N ALA A 26 -4.81 -6.97 -12.93
CA ALA A 26 -3.93 -6.86 -14.09
C ALA A 26 -2.75 -7.85 -14.01
N MET A 27 -2.13 -8.03 -12.84
CA MET A 27 -1.04 -9.00 -12.65
C MET A 27 -1.50 -10.45 -12.84
N PHE A 28 -2.75 -10.79 -12.55
CA PHE A 28 -3.31 -12.11 -12.85
C PHE A 28 -3.63 -12.28 -14.34
N LEU A 29 -4.21 -11.27 -14.98
CA LEU A 29 -4.64 -11.34 -16.38
C LEU A 29 -3.50 -11.17 -17.41
N TYR A 30 -2.46 -10.41 -17.06
CA TYR A 30 -1.36 -10.06 -17.96
C TYR A 30 0.00 -10.39 -17.31
N PRO A 31 0.43 -11.67 -17.33
CA PRO A 31 1.70 -12.10 -16.72
C PRO A 31 2.93 -11.32 -17.20
N ASP A 32 2.96 -10.91 -18.48
CA ASP A 32 4.08 -10.15 -19.04
C ASP A 32 4.29 -8.77 -18.38
N TRP A 33 3.23 -8.21 -17.77
CA TRP A 33 3.29 -6.91 -17.09
C TRP A 33 4.00 -6.98 -15.74
N ARG A 34 4.31 -8.19 -15.24
CA ARG A 34 5.03 -8.42 -13.99
C ARG A 34 6.51 -8.03 -14.10
N ARG A 35 7.13 -8.20 -15.27
CA ARG A 35 8.57 -7.98 -15.52
C ARG A 35 9.13 -6.66 -14.96
N PRO A 36 8.49 -5.48 -15.15
CA PRO A 36 9.00 -4.23 -14.60
C PRO A 36 8.91 -4.13 -13.07
N PHE A 37 8.05 -4.93 -12.41
CA PHE A 37 7.82 -4.87 -10.96
C PHE A 37 8.65 -5.89 -10.17
N PHE A 38 9.02 -7.02 -10.78
CA PHE A 38 9.69 -8.12 -10.07
C PHE A 38 11.11 -8.37 -10.58
N ALA A 39 11.99 -8.76 -9.66
CA ALA A 39 13.41 -8.93 -9.91
C ALA A 39 13.77 -10.12 -10.82
N ALA A 40 13.02 -11.23 -10.76
CA ALA A 40 13.27 -12.41 -11.59
C ALA A 40 12.01 -13.28 -11.81
N PRO A 41 11.91 -14.04 -12.93
CA PRO A 41 10.87 -15.06 -13.11
C PRO A 41 10.86 -16.11 -11.98
N GLU A 42 12.03 -16.37 -11.40
CA GLU A 42 12.24 -17.32 -10.30
C GLU A 42 11.61 -16.84 -8.98
N THR A 43 11.40 -15.52 -8.85
CA THR A 43 10.64 -14.91 -7.75
C THR A 43 9.12 -14.93 -7.98
N GLU A 44 8.63 -15.51 -9.07
CA GLU A 44 7.18 -15.63 -9.34
C GLU A 44 6.43 -16.49 -8.32
N ILE A 45 7.11 -17.36 -7.58
CA ILE A 45 6.48 -18.11 -6.48
C ILE A 45 6.24 -17.18 -5.27
N GLY A 46 7.01 -16.09 -5.17
CA GLY A 46 6.94 -15.15 -4.05
C GLY A 46 5.80 -14.12 -4.14
N TRP A 47 5.42 -13.66 -5.33
CA TRP A 47 4.45 -12.53 -5.42
C TRP A 47 3.06 -12.90 -4.92
N VAL A 48 2.55 -14.12 -5.23
CA VAL A 48 1.25 -14.60 -4.72
C VAL A 48 1.22 -14.68 -3.20
N THR A 49 2.35 -14.86 -2.53
CA THR A 49 2.38 -14.87 -1.05
C THR A 49 1.99 -13.51 -0.44
N PHE A 50 2.06 -12.43 -1.22
CA PHE A 50 1.55 -11.11 -0.85
C PHE A 50 0.05 -10.93 -1.08
N PHE A 51 -0.62 -11.84 -1.80
CA PHE A 51 -2.04 -11.65 -2.14
C PHE A 51 -2.91 -11.49 -0.89
N LEU A 52 -2.79 -12.40 0.08
CA LEU A 52 -3.58 -12.34 1.30
C LEU A 52 -3.18 -11.16 2.21
N PRO A 53 -1.89 -10.93 2.51
CA PRO A 53 -1.47 -9.71 3.21
C PRO A 53 -1.94 -8.42 2.56
N ASP A 54 -1.90 -8.32 1.23
CA ASP A 54 -2.35 -7.14 0.50
C ASP A 54 -3.86 -6.98 0.58
N ALA A 55 -4.62 -8.05 0.35
CA ALA A 55 -6.08 -8.01 0.45
C ALA A 55 -6.55 -7.50 1.81
N VAL A 56 -5.90 -7.94 2.89
CA VAL A 56 -6.30 -7.60 4.27
C VAL A 56 -5.71 -6.28 4.73
N PHE A 57 -4.38 -6.14 4.72
CA PHE A 57 -3.67 -5.04 5.38
C PHE A 57 -3.31 -3.89 4.45
N PHE A 58 -3.23 -4.14 3.15
CA PHE A 58 -2.99 -3.07 2.19
C PHE A 58 -4.30 -2.47 1.67
N ILE A 59 -5.11 -3.27 0.97
CA ILE A 59 -6.40 -2.89 0.39
C ILE A 59 -7.45 -2.75 1.49
N GLY A 60 -7.69 -3.79 2.29
CA GLY A 60 -8.74 -3.79 3.30
C GLY A 60 -8.55 -2.66 4.32
N ALA A 61 -7.37 -2.57 4.93
CA ALA A 61 -7.10 -1.54 5.93
C ALA A 61 -7.11 -0.12 5.35
N SER A 62 -6.60 0.12 4.12
CA SER A 62 -6.67 1.46 3.49
C SER A 62 -8.12 1.87 3.22
N MET A 63 -8.94 0.98 2.65
CA MET A 63 -10.36 1.28 2.38
C MET A 63 -11.14 1.51 3.67
N VAL A 64 -10.96 0.66 4.68
CA VAL A 64 -11.64 0.81 5.99
C VAL A 64 -11.19 2.08 6.69
N ALA A 65 -9.89 2.40 6.69
CA ALA A 65 -9.39 3.66 7.24
C ALA A 65 -9.96 4.88 6.49
N GLY A 66 -9.97 4.86 5.15
CA GLY A 66 -10.50 5.94 4.33
C GLY A 66 -12.00 6.18 4.58
N ILE A 67 -12.81 5.12 4.57
CA ILE A 67 -14.24 5.19 4.90
C ILE A 67 -14.44 5.66 6.35
N GLY A 68 -13.63 5.15 7.29
CA GLY A 68 -13.66 5.54 8.69
C GLY A 68 -13.34 7.01 8.89
N LEU A 69 -12.38 7.58 8.14
CA LEU A 69 -12.06 9.01 8.17
C LEU A 69 -13.23 9.87 7.66
N LEU A 70 -13.92 9.44 6.61
CA LEU A 70 -15.14 10.14 6.13
C LEU A 70 -16.25 10.09 7.19
N LYS A 71 -16.45 8.93 7.82
CA LYS A 71 -17.49 8.68 8.82
C LYS A 71 -17.13 9.10 10.26
N ARG A 72 -15.94 9.67 10.46
CA ARG A 72 -15.43 10.10 11.79
C ARG A 72 -15.28 8.96 12.80
N TRP A 73 -14.96 7.75 12.36
CA TRP A 73 -14.77 6.60 13.26
C TRP A 73 -13.50 6.78 14.10
N SER A 74 -13.60 6.56 15.41
CA SER A 74 -12.46 6.62 16.34
C SER A 74 -11.36 5.62 15.98
N MET A 75 -11.74 4.48 15.40
CA MET A 75 -10.82 3.43 14.95
C MET A 75 -10.13 3.72 13.62
N ALA A 76 -10.48 4.80 12.91
CA ALA A 76 -9.89 5.10 11.61
C ALA A 76 -8.37 5.33 11.70
N TRP A 77 -7.90 6.00 12.76
CA TRP A 77 -6.47 6.25 12.95
C TRP A 77 -5.68 5.00 13.34
N PRO A 78 -6.12 4.17 14.31
CA PRO A 78 -5.49 2.87 14.56
C PRO A 78 -5.41 1.96 13.32
N ILE A 79 -6.49 1.89 12.52
CA ILE A 79 -6.49 1.09 11.28
C ILE A 79 -5.52 1.66 10.25
N LEU A 80 -5.43 2.99 10.15
CA LEU A 80 -4.42 3.63 9.31
C LEU A 80 -3.00 3.27 9.76
N LEU A 81 -2.72 3.14 11.06
CA LEU A 81 -1.41 2.68 11.53
C LEU A 81 -1.10 1.24 11.11
N VAL A 82 -2.09 0.34 11.18
CA VAL A 82 -1.95 -1.03 10.66
C VAL A 82 -1.57 -0.98 9.18
N HIS A 83 -2.26 -0.15 8.41
CA HIS A 83 -1.97 0.05 7.01
C HIS A 83 -0.55 0.60 6.76
N VAL A 84 -0.13 1.63 7.50
CA VAL A 84 1.24 2.18 7.43
C VAL A 84 2.29 1.11 7.74
N GLY A 85 2.05 0.26 8.74
CA GLY A 85 2.93 -0.86 9.08
C GLY A 85 3.06 -1.87 7.94
N ALA A 86 1.93 -2.25 7.32
CA ALA A 86 1.93 -3.16 6.18
C ALA A 86 2.68 -2.59 4.97
N VAL A 87 2.41 -1.33 4.63
CA VAL A 87 3.12 -0.60 3.56
C VAL A 87 4.61 -0.52 3.86
N GLY A 88 4.98 -0.19 5.10
CA GLY A 88 6.38 -0.09 5.52
C GLY A 88 7.12 -1.42 5.41
N PHE A 89 6.49 -2.52 5.86
CA PHE A 89 7.05 -3.86 5.72
C PHE A 89 7.26 -4.25 4.25
N ALA A 90 6.24 -4.09 3.41
CA ALA A 90 6.31 -4.41 1.99
C ALA A 90 7.35 -3.53 1.26
N THR A 91 7.49 -2.26 1.65
CA THR A 91 8.52 -1.35 1.12
C THR A 91 9.92 -1.83 1.43
N LEU A 92 10.20 -2.15 2.70
CA LEU A 92 11.52 -2.63 3.11
C LEU A 92 11.88 -3.96 2.43
N LEU A 93 10.89 -4.84 2.27
CA LEU A 93 11.10 -6.09 1.55
C LEU A 93 11.41 -5.86 0.06
N ALA A 94 10.66 -4.99 -0.62
CA ALA A 94 10.89 -4.66 -2.02
C ALA A 94 12.27 -4.04 -2.24
N ILE A 95 12.70 -3.14 -1.34
CA ILE A 95 14.05 -2.57 -1.34
C ILE A 95 15.09 -3.68 -1.12
N GLY A 96 14.90 -4.54 -0.12
CA GLY A 96 15.81 -5.64 0.17
C GLY A 96 15.97 -6.62 -0.99
N GLN A 97 14.88 -6.96 -1.67
CA GLN A 97 14.90 -7.79 -2.88
C GLN A 97 15.62 -7.08 -4.03
N SER A 98 15.38 -5.77 -4.20
CA SER A 98 16.04 -5.00 -5.25
C SER A 98 17.54 -4.89 -5.04
N LEU A 99 17.96 -4.70 -3.79
CA LEU A 99 19.38 -4.71 -3.41
C LEU A 99 20.02 -6.09 -3.63
N ALA A 100 19.31 -7.18 -3.31
CA ALA A 100 19.85 -8.54 -3.42
C ALA A 100 19.96 -9.02 -4.88
N THR A 101 19.18 -8.47 -5.80
CA THR A 101 19.06 -8.95 -7.19
C THR A 101 19.46 -7.92 -8.24
N GLU A 102 19.74 -6.68 -7.84
CA GLU A 102 20.00 -5.51 -8.69
C GLU A 102 18.87 -5.19 -9.70
N ARG A 103 17.65 -5.66 -9.43
CA ARG A 103 16.47 -5.55 -10.32
C ARG A 103 15.21 -5.19 -9.52
N GLY A 104 14.11 -4.87 -10.20
CA GLY A 104 12.82 -4.61 -9.52
C GLY A 104 12.72 -3.25 -8.81
N TRP A 105 13.66 -2.33 -9.07
CA TRP A 105 13.71 -1.00 -8.45
C TRP A 105 12.44 -0.17 -8.62
N LEU A 106 11.72 -0.32 -9.73
CA LEU A 106 10.45 0.40 -9.95
C LEU A 106 9.43 0.07 -8.85
N GLY A 107 9.29 -1.22 -8.49
CA GLY A 107 8.39 -1.63 -7.41
C GLY A 107 8.82 -1.04 -6.07
N ALA A 108 10.12 -1.09 -5.77
CA ALA A 108 10.68 -0.54 -4.53
C ALA A 108 10.49 0.99 -4.40
N GLU A 109 10.73 1.74 -5.47
CA GLU A 109 10.57 3.20 -5.51
C GLU A 109 9.12 3.63 -5.32
N LEU A 110 8.19 2.97 -6.01
CA LEU A 110 6.75 3.23 -5.88
C LEU A 110 6.27 2.96 -4.45
N MET A 111 6.73 1.84 -3.87
CA MET A 111 6.42 1.48 -2.48
C MET A 111 7.00 2.49 -1.49
N LEU A 112 8.24 2.92 -1.68
CA LEU A 112 8.87 3.94 -0.84
C LEU A 112 8.14 5.28 -0.88
N GLY A 113 7.81 5.76 -2.08
CA GLY A 113 7.02 6.98 -2.25
C GLY A 113 5.66 6.86 -1.55
N HIS A 114 5.00 5.71 -1.72
CA HIS A 114 3.72 5.44 -1.07
C HIS A 114 3.84 5.41 0.46
N PHE A 115 4.85 4.74 1.01
CA PHE A 115 5.13 4.67 2.45
C PHE A 115 5.29 6.04 3.08
N ILE A 116 6.08 6.91 2.45
CA ILE A 116 6.29 8.28 2.92
C ILE A 116 4.96 9.03 2.99
N VAL A 117 4.13 8.93 1.94
CA VAL A 117 2.82 9.61 1.91
C VAL A 117 1.91 9.11 3.02
N VAL A 118 1.75 7.79 3.21
CA VAL A 118 0.85 7.27 4.25
C VAL A 118 1.36 7.55 5.66
N ALA A 119 2.68 7.55 5.88
CA ALA A 119 3.28 7.93 7.16
C ALA A 119 3.02 9.40 7.50
N VAL A 120 3.15 10.30 6.52
CA VAL A 120 2.83 11.72 6.67
C VAL A 120 1.34 11.92 6.97
N ILE A 121 0.46 11.21 6.26
CA ILE A 121 -0.99 11.23 6.52
C ILE A 121 -1.27 10.78 7.96
N ALA A 122 -0.72 9.64 8.41
CA ALA A 122 -0.94 9.11 9.75
C ALA A 122 -0.47 10.06 10.86
N ARG A 123 0.69 10.70 10.66
CA ARG A 123 1.21 11.72 11.57
C ARG A 123 0.27 12.92 11.67
N ASN A 124 -0.20 13.43 10.54
CA ASN A 124 -1.06 14.62 10.47
C ASN A 124 -2.49 14.39 10.95
N LEU A 125 -2.96 13.13 10.93
CA LEU A 125 -4.29 12.73 11.40
C LEU A 125 -4.30 12.20 12.84
N ARG A 126 -3.17 12.30 13.58
CA ARG A 126 -3.08 11.86 14.97
C ARG A 126 -4.13 12.59 15.83
N PRO A 127 -5.00 11.86 16.56
CA PRO A 127 -5.91 12.45 17.54
C PRO A 127 -5.12 13.22 18.60
N GLN A 128 -5.63 14.39 19.01
CA GLN A 128 -5.12 15.18 20.14
C GLN A 128 -5.81 14.78 21.43
#